data_AF-A0A3B8Z6J6-F1
#
_entry.id   AF-A0A3B8Z6J6-F1
#
_cell.length_a   1.000
_cell.length_b   1.000
_cell.length_c   1.000
_cell.angle_alpha   90.00
_cell.angle_beta   90.00
_cell.angle_gamma   90.00
#
_symmetry.space_group_name_H-M   'P 1'
#
loop_
_entity.id
_entity.type
_entity.pdbx_description
1 polymer ?
#
loop_
_entity_poly.entity_id
_entity_poly.type
_entity_poly.pdbx_seq_one_letter_code
_entity_poly.pdbx_strand_id
1 'polypeptide(L)'
;MPCSPCPDFTPGGETPARPALRKKGLISDLLESTTLKEMKAKPGTRIGFLALAISVGMFLIWFIINARVGVPEDRTPFVAVWVVAVILGISAFVRGTRWYGGVAAVLGILIGVFLPLTIAVSKQGLAADAIAVGDPLPQFEAIDEFGESFNSESLQGQLVLIKFFRAHW
;
A
#
# COMPACT_ATOMS: atom_id res chain seq x y z
N MET A 1 -37.31 94.70 30.90
CA MET A 1 -36.82 93.59 30.05
C MET A 1 -37.43 92.30 30.60
N PRO A 2 -38.31 91.61 29.86
CA PRO A 2 -38.92 90.37 30.35
C PRO A 2 -38.07 89.15 29.98
N CYS A 3 -37.96 88.20 30.92
CA CYS A 3 -37.25 86.93 30.73
C CYS A 3 -37.95 86.06 29.67
N SER A 4 -37.16 85.46 28.77
CA SER A 4 -37.63 84.48 27.79
C SER A 4 -38.05 83.16 28.44
N PRO A 5 -39.00 82.39 27.85
CA PRO A 5 -39.46 81.13 28.43
C PRO A 5 -38.45 80.01 28.20
N CYS A 6 -38.29 79.11 29.19
CA CYS A 6 -37.55 77.86 29.05
C CYS A 6 -38.26 76.88 28.09
N PRO A 7 -37.53 76.02 27.36
CA PRO A 7 -38.12 75.05 26.45
C PRO A 7 -38.64 73.81 27.19
N ASP A 8 -39.77 73.30 26.71
CA ASP A 8 -40.41 72.05 27.12
C ASP A 8 -39.50 70.84 26.86
N PHE A 9 -39.38 69.96 27.86
CA PHE A 9 -38.66 68.70 27.78
C PHE A 9 -39.63 67.59 27.37
N THR A 10 -39.61 67.19 26.10
CA THR A 10 -40.31 65.99 25.62
C THR A 10 -39.41 64.76 25.78
N PRO A 11 -39.82 63.70 26.52
CA PRO A 11 -39.05 62.47 26.58
C PRO A 11 -39.45 61.60 25.38
N GLY A 12 -38.77 61.77 24.26
CA GLY A 12 -39.10 61.08 23.02
C GLY A 12 -37.88 60.81 22.13
N GLY A 13 -36.75 60.43 22.74
CA GLY A 13 -35.59 59.97 21.99
C GLY A 13 -35.75 58.49 21.62
N GLU A 14 -36.24 58.19 20.42
CA GLU A 14 -36.06 56.88 19.83
C GLU A 14 -34.55 56.61 19.68
N THR A 15 -34.05 55.68 20.50
CA THR A 15 -32.70 55.18 20.40
C THR A 15 -32.59 54.40 19.09
N PRO A 16 -31.66 54.72 18.16
CA PRO A 16 -31.45 53.86 17.01
C PRO A 16 -30.99 52.50 17.53
N ALA A 17 -31.80 51.47 17.25
CA ALA A 17 -31.51 50.10 17.64
C ALA A 17 -30.09 49.74 17.18
N ARG A 18 -29.18 49.52 18.14
CA ARG A 18 -27.85 48.98 17.84
C ARG A 18 -28.06 47.67 17.09
N PRO A 19 -27.45 47.47 15.91
CA PRO A 19 -27.54 46.20 15.20
C PRO A 19 -27.01 45.12 16.14
N ALA A 20 -27.92 44.22 16.53
CA ALA A 20 -27.59 43.07 17.37
C ALA A 20 -26.45 42.32 16.70
N LEU A 21 -25.34 42.19 17.43
CA LEU A 21 -24.09 41.57 17.01
C LEU A 21 -24.36 40.23 16.31
N ARG A 22 -24.31 40.27 14.97
CA ARG A 22 -24.22 39.12 14.04
C ARG A 22 -22.86 38.41 14.19
N LYS A 23 -22.35 38.26 15.42
CA LYS A 23 -21.08 37.59 15.71
C LYS A 23 -21.23 36.07 15.75
N LYS A 24 -22.40 35.55 16.16
CA LYS A 24 -22.62 34.10 16.23
C LYS A 24 -22.57 33.43 14.85
N GLY A 25 -23.19 34.05 13.83
CA GLY A 25 -23.13 33.59 12.44
C GLY A 25 -21.76 33.75 11.81
N LEU A 26 -21.06 34.86 12.08
CA LEU A 26 -19.72 35.08 11.50
C LEU A 26 -18.72 34.02 11.97
N ILE A 27 -18.75 33.62 13.25
CA ILE A 27 -17.83 32.61 13.78
C ILE A 27 -18.21 31.22 13.28
N SER A 28 -19.51 30.88 13.19
CA SER A 28 -19.92 29.60 12.59
C SER A 28 -19.52 29.52 11.12
N ASP A 29 -19.74 30.60 10.35
CA ASP A 29 -19.41 30.65 8.92
C ASP A 29 -17.88 30.63 8.69
N LEU A 30 -17.11 31.24 9.60
CA LEU A 30 -15.65 31.16 9.55
C LEU A 30 -15.16 29.75 9.90
N LEU A 31 -15.74 29.11 10.94
CA LEU A 31 -15.38 27.74 11.31
C LEU A 31 -15.78 26.75 10.21
N GLU A 32 -16.94 26.92 9.60
CA GLU A 32 -17.44 26.07 8.52
C GLU A 32 -16.66 26.29 7.21
N SER A 33 -16.26 27.53 6.89
CA SER A 33 -15.36 27.78 5.74
C SER A 33 -13.93 27.31 6.00
N THR A 34 -13.44 27.34 7.24
CA THR A 34 -12.11 26.80 7.59
C THR A 34 -12.14 25.26 7.53
N THR A 35 -13.18 24.62 8.04
CA THR A 35 -13.33 23.15 7.95
C THR A 35 -13.57 22.68 6.52
N LEU A 36 -14.34 23.40 5.70
CA LEU A 36 -14.51 23.06 4.27
C LEU A 36 -13.22 23.28 3.47
N LYS A 37 -12.45 24.32 3.77
CA LYS A 37 -11.13 24.57 3.16
C LYS A 37 -10.11 23.49 3.55
N GLU A 38 -10.20 22.98 4.78
CA GLU A 38 -9.43 21.82 5.26
C GLU A 38 -9.93 20.49 4.66
N MET A 39 -11.23 20.30 4.48
CA MET A 39 -11.83 19.06 3.96
C MET A 39 -11.76 18.93 2.44
N LYS A 40 -11.29 19.96 1.70
CA LYS A 40 -10.98 19.83 0.28
C LYS A 40 -9.80 18.85 0.15
N ALA A 41 -10.15 17.58 -0.06
CA ALA A 41 -9.21 16.46 -0.05
C ALA A 41 -8.03 16.80 -0.98
N LYS A 42 -6.83 16.94 -0.38
CA LYS A 42 -5.63 17.18 -1.17
C LYS A 42 -5.47 16.01 -2.15
N PRO A 43 -5.22 16.26 -3.44
CA PRO A 43 -5.12 15.20 -4.43
C PRO A 43 -4.03 14.19 -4.06
N GLY A 44 -2.94 14.62 -3.42
CA GLY A 44 -1.90 13.73 -2.91
C GLY A 44 -2.38 12.72 -1.86
N THR A 45 -3.36 13.05 -1.03
CA THR A 45 -3.90 12.09 -0.05
C THR A 45 -4.60 10.92 -0.74
N ARG A 46 -5.37 11.18 -1.80
CA ARG A 46 -6.03 10.12 -2.58
C ARG A 46 -5.02 9.21 -3.27
N ILE A 47 -3.96 9.82 -3.81
CA ILE A 47 -2.86 9.10 -4.44
C ILE A 47 -2.12 8.21 -3.42
N GLY A 48 -1.88 8.70 -2.19
CA GLY A 48 -1.25 7.92 -1.13
C GLY A 48 -2.04 6.67 -0.75
N PHE A 49 -3.36 6.79 -0.61
CA PHE A 49 -4.22 5.63 -0.37
C PHE A 49 -4.30 4.69 -1.57
N LEU A 50 -4.31 5.21 -2.80
CA LEU A 50 -4.28 4.40 -4.00
C LEU A 50 -2.98 3.59 -4.09
N ALA A 51 -1.83 4.21 -3.81
CA ALA A 51 -0.53 3.54 -3.75
C ALA A 51 -0.56 2.40 -2.73
N LEU A 52 -1.07 2.67 -1.51
CA LEU A 52 -1.20 1.64 -0.48
C LEU A 52 -2.11 0.49 -0.91
N ALA A 53 -3.30 0.80 -1.46
CA ALA A 53 -4.25 -0.20 -1.89
C ALA A 53 -3.68 -1.12 -2.98
N ILE A 54 -2.97 -0.56 -3.96
CA ILE A 54 -2.29 -1.32 -5.02
C ILE A 54 -1.19 -2.22 -4.41
N SER A 55 -0.32 -1.65 -3.56
CA SER A 55 0.77 -2.40 -2.94
C SER A 55 0.25 -3.56 -2.09
N VAL A 56 -0.76 -3.32 -1.24
CA VAL A 56 -1.36 -4.34 -0.37
C VAL A 56 -2.13 -5.38 -1.18
N GLY A 57 -2.94 -4.96 -2.15
CA GLY A 57 -3.69 -5.87 -3.01
C GLY A 57 -2.77 -6.83 -3.75
N MET A 58 -1.68 -6.31 -4.34
CA MET A 58 -0.70 -7.13 -5.03
C MET A 58 0.10 -8.02 -4.07
N PHE A 59 0.42 -7.53 -2.87
CA PHE A 59 1.03 -8.33 -1.81
C PHE A 59 0.17 -9.54 -1.44
N LEU A 60 -1.13 -9.35 -1.22
CA LEU A 60 -2.03 -10.45 -0.88
C LEU A 60 -2.13 -11.48 -2.00
N ILE A 61 -2.27 -11.02 -3.25
CA ILE A 61 -2.31 -11.91 -4.43
C ILE A 61 -1.03 -12.74 -4.53
N TRP A 62 0.14 -12.10 -4.37
CA TRP A 62 1.42 -12.78 -4.38
C TRP A 62 1.49 -13.91 -3.35
N PHE A 63 1.10 -13.64 -2.10
CA PHE A 63 1.14 -14.67 -1.05
C PHE A 63 0.10 -15.77 -1.26
N ILE A 64 -1.08 -15.47 -1.78
CA ILE A 64 -2.09 -16.48 -2.14
C ILE A 64 -1.54 -17.43 -3.21
N ILE A 65 -0.84 -16.91 -4.21
CA ILE A 65 -0.23 -17.70 -5.28
C ILE A 65 0.92 -18.57 -4.73
N ASN A 66 1.80 -17.99 -3.91
CA ASN A 66 2.90 -18.72 -3.30
C ASN A 66 2.42 -19.85 -2.38
N ALA A 67 1.34 -19.64 -1.62
CA ALA A 67 0.74 -20.66 -0.77
C ALA A 67 0.18 -21.85 -1.57
N ARG A 68 -0.09 -21.67 -2.87
CA ARG A 68 -0.56 -22.73 -3.78
C ARG A 68 0.56 -23.32 -4.63
N VAL A 69 1.82 -22.96 -4.38
CA VAL A 69 2.97 -23.36 -5.20
C VAL A 69 2.79 -22.97 -6.69
N GLY A 70 2.01 -21.92 -6.96
CA GLY A 70 1.62 -21.51 -8.31
C GLY A 70 2.44 -20.34 -8.84
N VAL A 71 3.69 -20.17 -8.41
CA VAL A 71 4.51 -19.01 -8.78
C VAL A 71 4.74 -19.01 -10.29
N PRO A 72 4.30 -17.96 -11.02
CA PRO A 72 4.50 -17.90 -12.46
C PRO A 72 5.99 -17.88 -12.82
N GLU A 73 6.32 -18.45 -13.98
CA GLU A 73 7.67 -18.37 -14.56
C GLU A 73 8.07 -16.92 -14.80
N ASP A 74 7.18 -16.12 -15.39
CA ASP A 74 7.36 -14.68 -15.52
C ASP A 74 6.78 -13.91 -14.33
N ARG A 75 7.66 -13.31 -13.53
CA ARG A 75 7.32 -12.51 -12.34
C ARG A 75 7.31 -11.01 -12.62
N THR A 76 7.65 -10.60 -13.83
CA THR A 76 7.76 -9.19 -14.25
C THR A 76 6.47 -8.39 -14.00
N PRO A 77 5.25 -8.92 -14.22
CA PRO A 77 4.03 -8.17 -13.97
C PRO A 77 3.86 -7.74 -12.50
N PHE A 78 4.22 -8.60 -11.54
CA PHE A 78 4.15 -8.29 -10.11
C PHE A 78 5.09 -7.14 -9.76
N VAL A 79 6.34 -7.24 -10.24
CA VAL A 79 7.36 -6.21 -10.03
C VAL A 79 6.92 -4.88 -10.64
N ALA A 80 6.38 -4.90 -11.87
CA ALA A 80 5.89 -3.70 -12.54
C ALA A 80 4.77 -3.00 -11.73
N VAL A 81 3.81 -3.75 -11.21
CA VAL A 81 2.70 -3.17 -10.42
C VAL A 81 3.21 -2.56 -9.10
N TRP A 82 4.15 -3.20 -8.41
CA TRP A 82 4.75 -2.62 -7.21
C TRP A 82 5.59 -1.36 -7.52
N VAL A 83 6.32 -1.34 -8.63
CA VAL A 83 7.05 -0.14 -9.06
C VAL A 83 6.06 1.01 -9.34
N VAL A 84 4.93 0.74 -9.99
CA VAL A 84 3.86 1.73 -10.18
C VAL A 84 3.36 2.24 -8.83
N ALA A 85 3.15 1.37 -7.85
CA ALA A 85 2.72 1.77 -6.51
C ALA A 85 3.75 2.67 -5.80
N VAL A 86 5.05 2.39 -5.97
CA VAL A 86 6.14 3.25 -5.45
C VAL A 86 6.10 4.64 -6.11
N ILE A 87 5.98 4.70 -7.44
CA ILE A 87 5.88 5.97 -8.18
C ILE A 87 4.66 6.77 -7.71
N LEU A 88 3.52 6.11 -7.51
CA LEU A 88 2.32 6.75 -6.96
C LEU A 88 2.57 7.28 -5.55
N GLY A 89 3.18 6.49 -4.67
CA GLY A 89 3.54 6.91 -3.32
C GLY A 89 4.44 8.15 -3.30
N ILE A 90 5.46 8.21 -4.16
CA ILE A 90 6.33 9.38 -4.29
C ILE A 90 5.54 10.60 -4.81
N SER A 91 4.71 10.39 -5.83
CA SER A 91 3.90 11.47 -6.41
C SER A 91 2.87 12.05 -5.44
N ALA A 92 2.44 11.29 -4.43
CA ALA A 92 1.56 11.76 -3.36
C ALA A 92 2.19 12.92 -2.57
N PHE A 93 3.50 12.88 -2.34
CA PHE A 93 4.23 13.95 -1.65
C PHE A 93 4.40 15.19 -2.54
N VAL A 94 4.71 14.99 -3.82
CA VAL A 94 4.84 16.09 -4.81
C VAL A 94 3.53 16.85 -4.98
N ARG A 95 2.40 16.15 -5.00
CA ARG A 95 1.04 16.73 -5.13
C ARG A 95 0.49 17.32 -3.82
N GLY A 96 1.24 17.23 -2.72
CA GLY A 96 0.82 17.64 -1.39
C GLY A 96 -0.19 16.66 -0.77
N THR A 97 0.20 16.06 0.35
CA THR A 97 -0.63 15.11 1.10
C THR A 97 -0.90 15.61 2.52
N ARG A 98 -1.97 15.12 3.15
CA ARG A 98 -2.20 15.29 4.60
C ARG A 98 -1.41 14.22 5.35
N TRP A 99 -1.18 14.39 6.65
CA TRP A 99 -0.32 13.47 7.42
C TRP A 99 -0.70 11.99 7.23
N TYR A 100 -1.99 11.67 7.27
CA TYR A 100 -2.50 10.30 7.11
C TYR A 100 -2.34 9.76 5.68
N GLY A 101 -2.48 10.63 4.66
CA GLY A 101 -2.18 10.25 3.28
C GLY A 101 -0.67 10.07 3.05
N GLY A 102 0.16 10.80 3.79
CA GLY A 102 1.61 10.61 3.83
C GLY A 102 1.99 9.27 4.44
N VAL A 103 1.40 8.89 5.58
CA VAL A 103 1.60 7.57 6.19
C VAL A 103 1.20 6.45 5.22
N ALA A 104 0.05 6.58 4.57
CA ALA A 104 -0.39 5.61 3.56
C ALA A 104 0.61 5.51 2.39
N ALA A 105 1.11 6.64 1.88
CA ALA A 105 2.10 6.67 0.82
C ALA A 105 3.43 6.00 1.25
N VAL A 106 3.93 6.25 2.46
CA VAL A 106 5.13 5.61 2.99
C VAL A 106 4.96 4.08 3.05
N LEU A 107 3.85 3.60 3.61
CA LEU A 107 3.56 2.17 3.67
C LEU A 107 3.47 1.55 2.27
N GLY A 108 2.80 2.23 1.33
CA GLY A 108 2.72 1.81 -0.07
C GLY A 108 4.10 1.67 -0.72
N ILE A 109 5.00 2.63 -0.48
CA ILE A 109 6.39 2.59 -0.94
C ILE A 109 7.15 1.44 -0.30
N LEU A 110 7.10 1.28 1.02
CA LEU A 110 7.83 0.24 1.74
C LEU A 110 7.45 -1.15 1.24
N ILE A 111 6.15 -1.43 1.12
CA ILE A 111 5.66 -2.71 0.58
C ILE A 111 6.11 -2.88 -0.88
N GLY A 112 5.97 -1.82 -1.69
CA GLY A 112 6.32 -1.84 -3.11
C GLY A 112 7.82 -2.00 -3.39
N VAL A 113 8.70 -1.61 -2.46
CA VAL A 113 10.15 -1.83 -2.57
C VAL A 113 10.57 -3.18 -2.01
N PHE A 114 10.02 -3.56 -0.86
CA PHE A 114 10.44 -4.77 -0.14
C PHE A 114 10.20 -6.05 -0.94
N LEU A 115 9.08 -6.15 -1.65
CA LEU A 115 8.71 -7.39 -2.35
C LEU A 115 9.55 -7.68 -3.61
N PRO A 116 9.78 -6.72 -4.51
CA PRO A 116 10.75 -6.90 -5.60
C PRO A 116 12.14 -7.32 -5.09
N LEU A 117 12.58 -6.79 -3.94
CA LEU A 117 13.84 -7.20 -3.32
C LEU A 117 13.81 -8.69 -2.94
N THR A 118 12.73 -9.19 -2.33
CA THR A 118 12.62 -10.62 -2.00
C THR A 118 12.62 -11.53 -3.23
N ILE A 119 12.01 -11.10 -4.34
CA ILE A 119 12.03 -11.85 -5.61
C ILE A 119 13.45 -11.88 -6.19
N ALA A 120 14.16 -10.75 -6.15
CA ALA A 120 15.52 -10.64 -6.66
C ALA A 120 16.52 -11.52 -5.91
N VAL A 121 16.35 -11.67 -4.58
CA VAL A 121 17.20 -12.53 -3.74
C VAL A 121 16.87 -14.01 -3.91
N SER A 122 15.62 -14.37 -4.21
CA SER A 122 15.16 -15.76 -4.35
C SER A 122 15.33 -16.34 -5.76
N LYS A 123 16.49 -16.12 -6.40
CA LYS A 123 16.82 -16.82 -7.65
C LYS A 123 17.15 -18.28 -7.35
N GLN A 124 16.14 -19.14 -7.39
CA GLN A 124 16.35 -20.57 -7.60
C GLN A 124 16.62 -20.77 -9.09
N GLY A 125 17.88 -20.72 -9.47
CA GLY A 125 18.29 -21.09 -10.82
C GLY A 125 18.18 -22.60 -11.00
N LEU A 126 17.48 -23.03 -12.04
CA LEU A 126 17.70 -24.36 -12.59
C LEU A 126 19.12 -24.38 -13.14
N ALA A 127 19.90 -25.40 -12.78
CA ALA A 127 21.21 -25.60 -13.38
C ALA A 127 21.03 -25.93 -14.87
N ALA A 128 22.04 -25.62 -15.69
CA ALA A 128 21.95 -25.79 -17.16
C ALA A 128 21.75 -27.26 -17.60
N ASP A 129 21.96 -28.20 -16.68
CA ASP A 129 21.81 -29.64 -16.78
C ASP A 129 20.51 -30.15 -16.11
N ALA A 130 19.48 -29.30 -16.01
CA ALA A 130 18.19 -29.72 -15.47
C ALA A 130 17.56 -30.86 -16.30
N ILE A 131 17.16 -31.94 -15.62
CA ILE A 131 16.54 -33.14 -16.21
C ILE A 131 15.23 -32.75 -16.89
N ALA A 132 15.10 -33.05 -18.18
CA ALA A 132 13.87 -32.86 -18.95
C ALA A 132 13.08 -34.16 -19.11
N VAL A 133 11.80 -34.04 -19.49
CA VAL A 133 10.96 -35.22 -19.77
C VAL A 133 11.51 -35.95 -20.99
N GLY A 134 11.85 -37.23 -20.81
CA GLY A 134 12.45 -38.07 -21.84
C GLY A 134 13.96 -38.25 -21.71
N ASP A 135 14.61 -37.49 -20.85
CA ASP A 135 16.04 -37.69 -20.55
C ASP A 135 16.26 -39.01 -19.80
N PRO A 136 17.39 -39.69 -20.04
CA PRO A 136 17.78 -40.82 -19.22
C PRO A 136 18.00 -40.36 -17.77
N LEU A 137 17.62 -41.21 -16.82
CA LEU A 137 17.87 -40.94 -15.41
C LEU A 137 19.37 -40.74 -15.18
N PRO A 138 19.82 -39.62 -14.58
CA PRO A 138 21.24 -39.41 -14.33
C PRO A 138 21.77 -40.41 -13.31
N GLN A 139 23.05 -40.73 -13.44
CA GLN A 139 23.75 -41.58 -12.50
C GLN A 139 23.87 -40.88 -11.14
N PHE A 140 23.34 -41.50 -10.09
CA PHE A 140 23.54 -41.06 -8.71
C PHE A 140 23.68 -42.24 -7.76
N GLU A 141 24.43 -42.00 -6.68
CA GLU A 141 24.60 -42.93 -5.57
C GLU A 141 24.14 -42.23 -4.28
N ALA A 142 23.38 -42.94 -3.45
CA ALA A 142 22.90 -42.46 -2.16
C ALA A 142 22.97 -43.58 -1.13
N ILE A 143 22.85 -43.23 0.14
CA ILE A 143 22.71 -44.20 1.23
C ILE A 143 21.23 -44.30 1.58
N ASP A 144 20.72 -45.52 1.72
CA ASP A 144 19.34 -45.77 2.10
C ASP A 144 19.10 -45.65 3.61
N GLU A 145 17.87 -45.96 4.05
CA GLU A 145 17.49 -45.91 5.47
C GLU A 145 18.18 -46.97 6.35
N PHE A 146 18.75 -48.01 5.75
CA PHE A 146 19.46 -49.10 6.42
C PHE A 146 20.98 -48.92 6.40
N GLY A 147 21.49 -47.88 5.75
CA GLY A 147 22.92 -47.61 5.62
C GLY A 147 23.57 -48.29 4.42
N GLU A 148 22.78 -48.90 3.54
CA GLU A 148 23.26 -49.57 2.34
C GLU A 148 23.42 -48.58 1.18
N SER A 149 24.42 -48.82 0.32
CA SER A 149 24.59 -48.00 -0.88
C SER A 149 23.54 -48.37 -1.92
N PHE A 150 22.93 -47.33 -2.49
CA PHE A 150 21.91 -47.38 -3.51
C PHE A 150 22.38 -46.63 -4.76
N ASN A 151 22.37 -47.30 -5.91
CA ASN A 151 22.68 -46.71 -7.20
C ASN A 151 21.43 -46.61 -8.08
N SER A 152 21.28 -45.48 -8.78
CA SER A 152 20.27 -45.24 -9.81
C SER A 152 20.10 -46.36 -10.86
N GLU A 153 21.14 -47.13 -11.19
CA GLU A 153 21.08 -48.27 -12.11
C GLU A 153 20.14 -49.37 -11.63
N SER A 154 20.00 -49.54 -10.31
CA SER A 154 19.08 -50.51 -9.72
C SER A 154 17.60 -50.19 -10.00
N LEU A 155 17.30 -48.97 -10.43
CA LEU A 155 15.96 -48.51 -10.78
C LEU A 155 15.59 -48.81 -12.24
N GLN A 156 16.50 -49.32 -13.05
CA GLN A 156 16.24 -49.57 -14.47
C GLN A 156 15.08 -50.57 -14.66
N GLY A 157 14.14 -50.21 -15.54
CA GLY A 157 12.96 -51.02 -15.81
C GLY A 157 11.84 -50.88 -14.79
N GLN A 158 11.99 -50.03 -13.77
CA GLN A 158 10.96 -49.75 -12.77
C GLN A 158 10.40 -48.32 -12.92
N LEU A 159 9.09 -48.18 -12.71
CA LEU A 159 8.45 -46.87 -12.57
C LEU A 159 8.71 -46.35 -11.16
N VAL A 160 9.51 -45.29 -11.06
CA VAL A 160 9.98 -44.73 -9.79
C VAL A 160 9.55 -43.28 -9.63
N LEU A 161 9.24 -42.89 -8.40
CA LEU A 161 8.98 -41.51 -8.00
C LEU A 161 10.15 -41.02 -7.15
N ILE A 162 10.96 -40.12 -7.70
CA ILE A 162 12.07 -39.50 -6.97
C ILE A 162 11.59 -38.17 -6.41
N LYS A 163 11.74 -37.98 -5.09
CA LYS A 163 11.30 -36.78 -4.38
C LYS A 163 12.45 -36.15 -3.62
N PHE A 164 12.78 -34.90 -3.98
CA PHE A 164 13.82 -34.12 -3.30
C PHE A 164 13.23 -33.31 -2.16
N PHE A 165 13.87 -33.37 -0.99
CA PHE A 165 13.56 -32.54 0.17
C PHE A 165 14.72 -31.59 0.44
N ARG A 166 14.42 -30.31 0.69
CA ARG A 166 15.44 -29.28 0.93
C ARG A 166 15.96 -29.25 2.37
N ALA A 167 15.32 -29.98 3.28
CA ALA A 167 15.71 -30.18 4.67
C ALA A 167 15.06 -31.48 5.19
N HIS A 168 15.75 -32.16 6.12
CA HIS A 168 15.16 -33.17 6.99
C HIS A 168 14.79 -32.49 8.31
N TRP A 169 13.66 -32.87 8.90
CA TRP A 169 13.20 -32.45 10.22
C TRP A 169 12.85 -33.69 11.02
#